data_AF-A0A7X8EU79-F1
#
_entry.id   AF-A0A7X8EU79-F1
#
_cell.length_a   1.000
_cell.length_b   1.000
_cell.length_c   1.000
_cell.angle_alpha   90.00
_cell.angle_beta   90.00
_cell.angle_gamma   90.00
#
_symmetry.space_group_name_H-M   'P 1'
#
loop_
_entity.id
_entity.type
_entity.pdbx_description
1 polymer ?
#
loop_
_entity_poly.entity_id
_entity_poly.type
_entity_poly.pdbx_seq_one_letter_code
_entity_poly.pdbx_strand_id
1 'polypeptide(L)' 'HAVIFRRVYIGENSVVKDSIIMEGSYVGNHCVVQNAILDKNVVLSDGKQVIGTLEEPIIIKKGTVI' A
#
# COMPACT_ATOMS: atom_id res chain seq x y z
N HIS A 1 -12.37 1.27 -4.44
CA HIS A 1 -11.75 2.43 -5.14
C HIS A 1 -10.33 2.63 -4.61
N ALA A 2 -9.38 3.21 -5.35
CA ALA A 2 -8.03 3.46 -4.82
C ALA A 2 -7.42 4.70 -5.46
N VAL A 3 -6.52 5.36 -4.73
CA VAL A 3 -5.74 6.50 -5.24
C VAL A 3 -4.28 6.10 -5.27
N ILE A 4 -3.66 6.16 -6.45
CA ILE A 4 -2.27 5.77 -6.67
C ILE A 4 -1.52 6.97 -7.24
N PHE A 5 -0.47 7.40 -6.54
CA PHE A 5 0.36 8.53 -6.96
C PHE A 5 1.44 8.10 -7.97
N ARG A 6 2.13 9.10 -8.55
CA ARG A 6 3.23 8.87 -9.49
C ARG A 6 4.35 8.03 -8.87
N ARG A 7 5.03 7.25 -9.73
CA ARG A 7 6.19 6.42 -9.34
C ARG A 7 5.85 5.37 -8.27
N VAL A 8 4.59 4.92 -8.23
CA VAL A 8 4.19 3.75 -7.45
C VAL A 8 4.32 2.51 -8.33
N TYR A 9 4.89 1.45 -7.77
CA TYR A 9 4.87 0.11 -8.38
C TYR A 9 3.91 -0.79 -7.61
N ILE A 10 3.07 -1.53 -8.34
CA ILE A 10 2.20 -2.56 -7.78
C ILE A 10 2.54 -3.87 -8.46
N GLY A 11 2.97 -4.86 -7.69
CA GLY A 11 3.34 -6.19 -8.15
C GLY A 11 2.15 -7.01 -8.64
N GLU A 12 2.45 -8.11 -9.31
CA GLU A 12 1.45 -9.01 -9.86
C GLU A 12 0.63 -9.65 -8.74
N ASN A 13 -0.65 -9.91 -9.04
CA ASN A 13 -1.62 -10.51 -8.12
C ASN A 13 -1.81 -9.74 -6.81
N SER A 14 -1.41 -8.48 -6.74
CA SER A 14 -1.64 -7.61 -5.58
C SER A 14 -2.97 -6.87 -5.69
N VAL A 15 -3.65 -6.73 -4.56
CA VAL A 15 -4.93 -6.04 -4.46
C VAL A 15 -4.76 -4.77 -3.63
N VAL A 16 -5.13 -3.63 -4.23
CA VAL A 16 -5.21 -2.34 -3.52
C VAL A 16 -6.66 -1.88 -3.54
N LYS A 17 -7.28 -1.79 -2.36
CA LYS A 17 -8.70 -1.49 -2.21
C LYS A 17 -8.93 -0.46 -1.11
N ASP A 18 -9.74 0.54 -1.42
CA ASP A 18 -10.17 1.60 -0.50
C ASP A 18 -8.97 2.24 0.22
N SER A 19 -7.89 2.47 -0.54
CA SER A 19 -6.57 2.82 -0.03
C SER A 19 -5.89 3.93 -0.85
N ILE A 20 -4.92 4.59 -0.23
CA ILE A 20 -4.09 5.65 -0.83
C ILE A 20 -2.63 5.21 -0.81
N ILE A 21 -1.99 5.20 -1.98
CA ILE A 21 -0.57 4.85 -2.13
C ILE A 21 0.19 6.09 -2.60
N MET A 22 0.99 6.68 -1.70
CA MET A 22 1.74 7.91 -1.97
C MET A 22 2.98 7.67 -2.84
N GLU A 23 3.58 8.77 -3.31
CA GLU A 23 4.66 8.77 -4.30
C GLU A 23 5.86 7.87 -3.93
N GLY A 24 6.42 7.19 -4.93
CA GLY A 24 7.66 6.42 -4.76
C GLY A 24 7.52 5.10 -4.00
N SER A 25 6.30 4.70 -3.62
CA SER A 25 6.08 3.45 -2.88
C SER A 25 6.08 2.22 -3.80
N TYR A 26 6.55 1.09 -3.26
CA TYR A 26 6.63 -0.20 -3.95
C TYR A 26 5.78 -1.22 -3.21
N VAL A 27 4.81 -1.82 -3.88
CA VAL A 27 4.03 -2.95 -3.38
C VAL A 27 4.48 -4.18 -4.14
N GLY A 28 5.03 -5.17 -3.44
CA GLY A 28 5.47 -6.45 -4.00
C GLY A 28 4.33 -7.29 -4.58
N ASN A 29 4.65 -8.50 -5.02
CA ASN A 29 3.67 -9.43 -5.59
C ASN A 29 2.78 -10.06 -4.51
N HIS A 30 1.55 -10.43 -4.86
CA HIS A 30 0.61 -11.12 -3.97
C HIS A 30 0.30 -10.36 -2.65
N CYS A 31 0.38 -9.03 -2.66
CA CYS A 31 0.09 -8.19 -1.51
C CYS A 31 -1.41 -7.85 -1.41
N VAL A 32 -1.87 -7.57 -0.19
CA VAL A 32 -3.21 -7.00 0.04
C VAL A 32 -3.09 -5.70 0.80
N VAL A 33 -3.56 -4.61 0.22
CA VAL A 33 -3.64 -3.30 0.86
C VAL A 33 -5.10 -2.86 0.86
N GLN A 34 -5.71 -2.82 2.04
CA GLN A 34 -7.12 -2.50 2.20
C GLN A 34 -7.34 -1.49 3.32
N ASN A 35 -8.15 -0.45 3.06
CA ASN A 35 -8.40 0.63 4.02
C ASN A 35 -7.12 1.17 4.65
N ALA A 36 -6.13 1.50 3.81
CA ALA A 36 -4.80 1.85 4.26
C ALA A 36 -4.21 3.04 3.50
N ILE A 37 -3.29 3.74 4.16
CA ILE A 37 -2.51 4.82 3.59
C ILE A 37 -1.03 4.42 3.67
N LEU A 38 -0.41 4.18 2.52
CA LEU A 38 1.04 4.06 2.43
C LEU A 38 1.61 5.45 2.12
N ASP A 39 2.36 6.01 3.07
CA ASP A 39 3.06 7.28 2.88
C ASP A 39 4.25 7.10 1.89
N LYS A 40 4.99 8.16 1.65
CA LYS A 40 5.99 8.25 0.57
C LYS A 40 7.12 7.23 0.76
N ASN A 41 7.59 6.66 -0.35
CA ASN A 41 8.73 5.72 -0.38
C ASN A 41 8.56 4.51 0.56
N VAL A 42 7.34 4.01 0.74
CA VAL A 42 7.07 2.78 1.50
C VAL A 42 7.32 1.57 0.62
N VAL A 43 7.90 0.50 1.18
CA VAL A 43 8.10 -0.78 0.48
C VAL A 43 7.35 -1.88 1.22
N LEU A 44 6.39 -2.51 0.53
CA LEU A 44 5.80 -3.78 0.91
C LEU A 44 6.52 -4.90 0.16
N SER A 45 7.06 -5.86 0.91
CA SER A 45 7.61 -7.11 0.36
C SER A 45 6.49 -8.04 -0.12
N ASP A 46 6.85 -9.03 -0.94
CA ASP A 46 5.90 -9.99 -1.49
C ASP A 46 5.07 -10.70 -0.41
N GLY A 47 3.78 -10.90 -0.68
CA GLY A 47 2.83 -11.60 0.19
C GLY A 47 2.34 -10.80 1.40
N LYS A 48 2.76 -9.55 1.57
CA LYS A 48 2.39 -8.74 2.75
C LYS A 48 0.96 -8.25 2.70
N GLN A 49 0.34 -8.15 3.87
CA GLN A 49 -1.02 -7.68 4.03
C GLN A 49 -1.07 -6.50 5.00
N VAL A 50 -1.71 -5.41 4.55
CA VAL A 50 -1.99 -4.21 5.33
C VAL A 50 -3.50 -3.95 5.20
N ILE A 51 -4.24 -4.40 6.21
CA ILE A 51 -5.71 -4.43 6.18
C ILE A 51 -6.24 -3.67 7.38
N GLY A 52 -6.74 -2.45 7.14
CA GLY A 52 -7.49 -1.66 8.12
C GLY A 52 -9.01 -1.78 7.96
N THR A 53 -9.74 -0.96 8.70
CA THR A 53 -11.19 -0.77 8.53
C THR A 53 -11.51 0.65 8.05
N LEU A 54 -12.77 0.89 7.71
CA LEU A 54 -13.22 2.23 7.32
C LEU A 54 -13.11 3.23 8.48
N GLU A 55 -13.32 2.76 9.70
CA GLU A 55 -13.25 3.54 10.93
C GLU A 55 -11.81 3.73 11.41
N GLU A 56 -10.97 2.71 11.20
CA GLU A 56 -9.58 2.66 11.65
C GLU A 56 -8.66 2.22 10.49
N PRO A 57 -8.32 3.15 9.59
CA PRO A 57 -7.40 2.85 8.50
C PRO A 57 -5.97 2.67 9.03
N ILE A 58 -5.21 1.77 8.40
CA ILE A 58 -3.80 1.58 8.75
C ILE A 58 -2.93 2.60 8.00
N ILE A 59 -2.04 3.28 8.72
CA ILE A 59 -1.08 4.22 8.13
C ILE A 59 0.33 3.66 8.25
N ILE A 60 0.98 3.43 7.10
CA ILE A 60 2.40 3.04 7.05
C ILE A 60 3.23 4.30 6.79
N LYS A 61 4.13 4.60 7.72
CA LYS A 61 4.92 5.85 7.72
C LYS A 61 5.94 5.89 6.57
N LYS A 62 6.28 7.10 6.14
CA LYS A 62 7.27 7.36 5.09
C LYS A 62 8.56 6.54 5.27
N GLY A 63 9.03 5.94 4.18
CA GLY A 63 10.32 5.21 4.15
C GLY A 63 10.30 3.85 4.88
N THR A 64 9.15 3.40 5.36
CA THR A 64 9.03 2.10 6.03
C THR A 64 9.16 0.95 5.03
N VAL A 65 9.87 -0.11 5.42
CA VAL A 65 10.00 -1.36 4.66
C VAL A 65 9.42 -2.49 5.52
N ILE A 66 8.45 -3.24 4.98
CA ILE A 66 7.78 -4.35 5.67
C ILE A 66 7.63 -5.60 4.82
#